data_AF-A0AAJ0LM35-F1
#
_entry.id   AF-A0AAJ0LM35-F1
#
_cell.length_a   1.000
_cell.length_b   1.000
_cell.length_c   1.000
_cell.angle_alpha   90.00
_cell.angle_beta   90.00
_cell.angle_gamma   90.00
#
_symmetry.space_group_name_H-M   'P 1'
#
loop_
_entity.id
_entity.type
_entity.pdbx_description
1 polymer ?
#
loop_
_entity_poly.entity_id
_entity_poly.type
_entity_poly.pdbx_seq_one_letter_code
_entity_poly.pdbx_strand_id
1 'polypeptide(L)'
;MNKTLHGTLTVKLGDEEFVLQPTLKAVRAIESRFGGLRGASQTISALSIDGCAIILAAGAGLEGKAADAMPEKVWQAGVLGVASQLNAYLVALYNPRGGDEGKEVAGEA
;
A
#
# COMPACT_ATOMS: atom_id res chain seq x y z
N MET A 1 -11.24 -15.39 -10.75
CA MET A 1 -11.01 -14.31 -9.77
C MET A 1 -9.50 -14.10 -9.65
N ASN A 2 -9.00 -12.88 -9.88
CA ASN A 2 -7.56 -12.60 -9.80
C ASN A 2 -7.12 -12.63 -8.33
N LYS A 3 -6.33 -13.63 -7.94
CA LYS A 3 -5.98 -13.89 -6.52
C LYS A 3 -5.10 -12.79 -5.89
N THR A 4 -4.61 -11.83 -6.67
CA THR A 4 -3.64 -10.79 -6.25
C THR A 4 -4.24 -9.45 -5.85
N LEU A 5 -5.57 -9.28 -5.88
CA LEU A 5 -6.23 -8.06 -5.36
C LEU A 5 -6.67 -8.20 -3.90
N HIS A 6 -6.29 -9.29 -3.23
CA HIS A 6 -6.52 -9.42 -1.80
C HIS A 6 -5.76 -8.32 -1.06
N GLY A 7 -6.47 -7.53 -0.26
CA GLY A 7 -5.90 -6.39 0.45
C GLY A 7 -5.94 -5.06 -0.32
N THR A 8 -6.75 -4.95 -1.38
CA THR A 8 -7.16 -3.64 -1.90
C THR A 8 -7.88 -2.86 -0.80
N LEU A 9 -7.46 -1.62 -0.60
CA LEU A 9 -8.06 -0.73 0.40
C LEU A 9 -8.13 0.70 -0.09
N THR A 10 -9.00 1.49 0.54
CA THR A 10 -9.15 2.91 0.24
C THR A 10 -8.45 3.72 1.32
N VAL A 11 -7.53 4.59 0.92
CA VAL A 11 -6.88 5.58 1.79
C VAL A 11 -7.56 6.92 1.60
N LYS A 12 -7.90 7.59 2.71
CA LYS A 12 -8.47 8.94 2.70
C LYS A 12 -7.40 9.97 2.99
N LEU A 13 -7.32 10.99 2.12
CA LEU A 13 -6.54 12.21 2.31
C LEU A 13 -7.51 13.40 2.31
N GLY A 14 -7.97 13.82 3.48
CA GLY A 14 -9.06 14.80 3.58
C GLY A 14 -10.35 14.24 2.94
N ASP A 15 -10.87 14.95 1.95
CA ASP A 15 -12.09 14.56 1.20
C ASP A 15 -11.81 13.66 -0.02
N GLU A 16 -10.54 13.40 -0.33
CA GLU A 16 -10.14 12.56 -1.46
C GLU A 16 -9.91 11.11 -1.05
N GLU A 17 -10.38 10.18 -1.90
CA GLU A 17 -10.22 8.74 -1.72
C GLU A 17 -9.29 8.15 -2.78
N PHE A 18 -8.29 7.40 -2.33
CA PHE A 18 -7.33 6.71 -3.18
C PHE A 18 -7.46 5.21 -2.99
N VAL A 19 -7.75 4.48 -4.07
CA VAL A 19 -7.82 3.01 -4.03
C VAL A 19 -6.43 2.44 -4.26
N LEU A 20 -5.88 1.77 -3.26
CA LEU A 20 -4.57 1.15 -3.32
C LEU A 20 -4.73 -0.34 -3.63
N GLN A 21 -4.01 -0.82 -4.64
CA GLN A 21 -4.06 -2.21 -5.10
C GLN A 21 -2.71 -2.91 -4.90
N PRO A 22 -2.66 -4.07 -4.22
CA PRO A 22 -1.44 -4.79 -3.92
C PRO A 22 -0.90 -5.57 -5.13
N THR A 23 -0.52 -4.83 -6.18
CA THR A 23 -0.02 -5.40 -7.43
C THR A 23 1.49 -5.58 -7.41
N LEU A 24 2.01 -6.49 -8.25
CA LEU A 24 3.46 -6.64 -8.43
C LEU A 24 4.13 -5.34 -8.91
N LYS A 25 3.43 -4.54 -9.74
CA LYS A 25 3.94 -3.22 -10.18
C LYS A 25 4.14 -2.28 -8.99
N ALA A 26 3.14 -2.19 -8.10
CA ALA A 26 3.21 -1.38 -6.89
C ALA A 26 4.36 -1.82 -5.97
N VAL A 27 4.49 -3.13 -5.72
CA VAL A 27 5.59 -3.69 -4.91
C VAL A 27 6.95 -3.30 -5.50
N ARG A 28 7.18 -3.54 -6.80
CA ARG A 28 8.48 -3.23 -7.42
C ARG A 28 8.80 -1.74 -7.40
N ALA A 29 7.80 -0.87 -7.52
CA ALA A 29 7.99 0.58 -7.39
C ALA A 29 8.36 0.99 -5.96
N ILE A 30 7.79 0.35 -4.95
CA ILE A 30 8.13 0.57 -3.53
C ILE A 30 9.53 0.03 -3.25
N GLU A 31 9.84 -1.19 -3.66
CA GLU A 31 11.13 -1.83 -3.40
C GLU A 31 12.30 -1.08 -4.04
N SER A 32 12.14 -0.57 -5.27
CA SER A 32 13.18 0.18 -5.96
C SER A 32 13.55 1.48 -5.24
N ARG A 33 12.63 2.04 -4.44
CA ARG A 33 12.87 3.27 -3.69
C ARG A 33 13.42 3.04 -2.30
N PHE A 34 12.96 1.99 -1.62
CA PHE A 34 13.23 1.76 -0.19
C PHE A 34 14.12 0.56 0.11
N GLY A 35 14.58 -0.18 -0.91
CA GLY A 35 15.42 -1.37 -0.72
C GLY A 35 14.63 -2.58 -0.18
N GLY A 36 13.33 -2.65 -0.48
CA GLY A 36 12.44 -3.71 -0.03
C GLY A 36 11.27 -3.23 0.83
N LEU A 37 10.31 -4.12 1.10
CA LEU A 37 9.12 -3.80 1.91
C LEU A 37 9.47 -3.48 3.38
N ARG A 38 10.56 -4.03 3.92
CA ARG A 38 11.06 -3.66 5.26
C ARG A 38 11.48 -2.19 5.33
N GLY A 39 12.16 -1.68 4.29
CA GLY A 39 12.52 -0.27 4.21
C GLY A 39 11.29 0.62 4.14
N ALA A 40 10.29 0.23 3.34
CA ALA A 40 9.01 0.92 3.28
C ALA A 40 8.31 0.98 4.66
N SER A 41 8.35 -0.12 5.43
CA SER A 41 7.84 -0.14 6.81
C SER A 41 8.53 0.85 7.73
N GLN A 42 9.86 0.92 7.67
CA GLN A 42 10.64 1.86 8.48
C GLN A 42 10.29 3.31 8.13
N THR A 43 10.12 3.59 6.84
CA THR A 43 9.70 4.90 6.34
C THR A 43 8.31 5.31 6.84
N ILE A 44 7.34 4.39 6.87
CA ILE A 44 6.01 4.64 7.47
C ILE A 44 6.15 4.91 8.98
N SER A 45 6.90 4.07 9.70
CA SER A 45 7.12 4.23 11.15
C SER A 45 7.84 5.54 11.51
N ALA A 46 8.69 6.04 10.63
CA ALA A 46 9.37 7.33 10.76
C ALA A 46 8.46 8.53 10.43
N LEU A 47 7.19 8.29 10.07
CA LEU A 47 6.23 9.33 9.64
C LEU A 47 6.78 10.19 8.50
N SER A 48 7.51 9.56 7.57
CA SER A 48 8.07 10.26 6.41
C SER A 48 6.96 10.63 5.42
N ILE A 49 6.80 11.94 5.15
CA ILE A 49 5.82 12.45 4.20
C ILE A 49 6.10 11.91 2.79
N ASP A 50 7.32 12.11 2.29
CA ASP A 50 7.72 11.63 0.96
C ASP A 50 7.59 10.10 0.85
N GLY A 51 7.96 9.42 1.92
CA GLY A 51 7.80 7.99 2.05
C GLY A 51 6.36 7.51 1.88
N CYS A 52 5.46 8.08 2.65
CA CYS A 52 4.03 7.80 2.58
C CYS A 52 3.46 8.16 1.20
N ALA A 53 3.85 9.30 0.64
CA ALA A 53 3.43 9.75 -0.68
C ALA A 53 3.82 8.77 -1.80
N ILE A 54 5.05 8.27 -1.77
CA ILE A 54 5.55 7.30 -2.76
C ILE A 54 4.81 5.96 -2.64
N ILE A 55 4.60 5.45 -1.42
CA ILE A 55 3.88 4.19 -1.19
C ILE A 55 2.43 4.31 -1.67
N LEU A 56 1.78 5.44 -1.37
CA LEU A 56 0.42 5.71 -1.80
C LEU A 56 0.32 5.83 -3.32
N ALA A 57 1.20 6.62 -3.96
CA ALA A 57 1.23 6.76 -5.41
C ALA A 57 1.45 5.41 -6.11
N ALA A 58 2.38 4.60 -5.61
CA ALA A 58 2.65 3.27 -6.14
C ALA A 58 1.44 2.34 -6.01
N GLY A 59 0.78 2.32 -4.84
CA GLY A 59 -0.41 1.51 -4.60
C GLY A 59 -1.63 1.95 -5.41
N ALA A 60 -1.80 3.26 -5.59
CA ALA A 60 -2.89 3.83 -6.39
C ALA A 60 -2.59 3.84 -7.90
N GLY A 61 -1.40 3.40 -8.32
CA GLY A 61 -0.99 3.40 -9.73
C GLY A 61 -0.84 4.80 -10.33
N LEU A 62 -0.54 5.81 -9.50
CA LEU A 62 -0.35 7.19 -9.93
C LEU A 62 1.05 7.39 -10.50
N GLU A 63 1.14 8.21 -11.56
CA GLU A 63 2.38 8.54 -12.25
C GLU A 63 2.43 10.03 -12.63
N GLY A 64 3.62 10.54 -12.94
CA GLY A 64 3.85 11.92 -13.35
C GLY A 64 3.29 12.94 -12.35
N LYS A 65 2.64 13.99 -12.86
CA LYS A 65 2.11 15.10 -12.04
C LYS A 65 1.19 14.65 -10.91
N ALA A 66 0.46 13.55 -11.08
CA ALA A 66 -0.43 13.04 -10.04
C ALA A 66 0.37 12.46 -8.86
N ALA A 67 1.46 11.75 -9.13
CA ALA A 67 2.39 11.27 -8.10
C ALA A 67 3.16 12.44 -7.46
N ASP A 68 3.60 13.42 -8.25
CA ASP A 68 4.35 14.59 -7.76
C ASP A 68 3.55 15.47 -6.78
N ALA A 69 2.22 15.47 -6.89
CA ALA A 69 1.33 16.20 -5.99
C ALA A 69 1.10 15.51 -4.63
N MET A 70 1.47 14.24 -4.49
CA MET A 70 1.15 13.46 -3.30
C MET A 70 1.80 13.95 -2.00
N PRO A 71 3.07 14.42 -1.97
CA PRO A 71 3.68 14.92 -0.74
C PRO A 71 2.87 16.04 -0.09
N GLU A 72 2.39 17.01 -0.87
CA GLU A 72 1.55 18.11 -0.37
C GLU A 72 0.22 17.58 0.16
N LYS A 73 -0.44 16.65 -0.54
CA LYS A 73 -1.70 16.05 -0.07
C LYS A 73 -1.52 15.28 1.25
N VAL A 74 -0.42 14.54 1.39
CA VAL A 74 -0.09 13.82 2.63
C VAL A 74 0.19 14.79 3.78
N TRP A 75 0.88 15.90 3.50
CA TRP A 75 1.11 16.96 4.49
C TRP A 75 -0.21 17.57 4.98
N GLN A 76 -1.08 17.99 4.05
CA GLN A 76 -2.38 18.59 4.37
C GLN A 76 -3.30 17.63 5.14
N ALA A 77 -3.27 16.34 4.81
CA ALA A 77 -4.05 15.31 5.50
C ALA A 77 -3.50 14.92 6.88
N GLY A 78 -2.25 15.28 7.19
CA GLY A 78 -1.55 14.88 8.40
C GLY A 78 -0.95 13.47 8.32
N VAL A 79 0.39 13.41 8.29
CA VAL A 79 1.13 12.17 8.02
C VAL A 79 0.85 11.02 9.00
N LEU A 80 0.52 11.30 10.27
CA LEU A 80 0.19 10.27 11.25
C LEU A 80 -1.05 9.46 10.85
N GLY A 81 -2.10 10.14 10.37
CA GLY A 81 -3.34 9.49 9.92
C GLY A 81 -3.16 8.75 8.60
N VAL A 82 -2.27 9.23 7.73
CA VAL A 82 -1.92 8.54 6.48
C VAL A 82 -1.10 7.28 6.78
N ALA A 83 -0.08 7.39 7.61
CA ALA A 83 0.81 6.28 7.98
C ALA A 83 0.05 5.10 8.61
N SER A 84 -0.95 5.37 9.45
CA SER A 84 -1.77 4.31 10.06
C SER A 84 -2.54 3.49 9.00
N GLN A 85 -3.09 4.14 7.98
CA GLN A 85 -3.79 3.49 6.86
C GLN A 85 -2.81 2.71 5.97
N LEU A 86 -1.63 3.28 5.70
CA LEU A 86 -0.61 2.63 4.87
C LEU A 86 0.01 1.39 5.52
N ASN A 87 0.02 1.29 6.85
CA ASN A 87 0.44 0.05 7.53
C ASN A 87 -0.45 -1.14 7.15
N ALA A 88 -1.77 -0.95 7.05
CA ALA A 88 -2.69 -2.01 6.62
C ALA A 88 -2.40 -2.43 5.17
N TYR A 89 -2.09 -1.47 4.30
CA TYR A 89 -1.72 -1.75 2.92
C TYR A 89 -0.41 -2.54 2.83
N LEU A 90 0.60 -2.15 3.62
CA LEU A 90 1.89 -2.83 3.64
C LEU A 90 1.77 -4.28 4.14
N VAL A 91 0.88 -4.55 5.11
CA VAL A 91 0.57 -5.92 5.54
C VAL A 91 0.02 -6.77 4.39
N ALA A 92 -0.86 -6.20 3.56
CA ALA A 92 -1.34 -6.88 2.36
C ALA A 92 -0.22 -7.18 1.35
N LEU A 93 0.78 -6.29 1.24
CA LEU A 93 1.94 -6.52 0.38
C LEU A 93 2.88 -7.63 0.90
N TYR A 94 2.99 -7.83 2.22
CA TYR A 94 3.76 -8.93 2.79
C TYR A 94 3.18 -10.29 2.44
N ASN A 95 1.86 -10.38 2.30
CA ASN A 95 1.17 -11.60 1.90
C ASN A 95 -0.01 -11.30 0.95
N PRO A 96 0.27 -11.07 -0.34
CA PRO A 96 -0.77 -10.70 -1.32
C PRO A 96 -1.70 -11.87 -1.68
N ARG A 97 -1.46 -13.08 -1.15
CA ARG A 97 -2.35 -14.25 -1.28
C ARG A 97 -3.47 -14.22 -0.23
N GLY A 98 -3.32 -13.42 0.82
CA GLY A 98 -4.24 -13.33 1.94
C GLY A 98 -4.10 -14.43 2.99
N GLY A 99 -5.00 -14.40 3.98
CA GLY A 99 -5.15 -15.43 5.00
C GLY A 99 -6.33 -16.33 4.70
N ASP A 100 -6.08 -17.39 3.93
CA ASP A 100 -6.72 -18.71 3.99
C ASP A 100 -6.07 -19.53 2.86
N GLU A 101 -5.24 -20.51 3.21
CA GLU A 101 -5.19 -21.71 2.38
C GLU A 101 -6.60 -22.31 2.49
N GLY A 102 -7.27 -22.53 1.36
CA GLY A 102 -8.55 -23.22 1.38
C GLY A 102 -8.41 -24.46 2.26
N LYS A 103 -9.30 -24.60 3.26
CA LYS A 103 -9.31 -25.74 4.19
C LYS A 103 -8.93 -27.03 3.45
N GLU A 104 -8.11 -27.88 4.07
CA GLU A 104 -7.93 -29.26 3.61
C GLU A 104 -9.28 -29.79 3.16
N VAL A 105 -9.34 -30.32 1.94
CA VAL A 105 -10.54 -30.96 1.43
C VAL A 105 -10.86 -32.08 2.41
N ALA A 106 -11.87 -31.86 3.24
CA ALA A 106 -12.31 -32.84 4.20
C ALA A 106 -12.96 -33.98 3.42
N GLY A 107 -12.19 -35.05 3.23
CA GLY A 107 -12.65 -36.35 2.75
C GLY A 107 -12.94 -36.42 1.27
N GLU A 108 -12.13 -37.19 0.55
CA GLU A 108 -12.66 -38.09 -0.46
C GLU A 108 -12.47 -39.52 0.04
N ALA A 109 -13.50 -40.32 -0.20
CA ALA A 109 -13.87 -41.57 0.47
C ALA A 109 -12.88 -42.73 0.33
#